data_AF-A0A524NQT4-F1
#
_entry.id   AF-A0A524NQT4-F1
#
_cell.length_a   1.000
_cell.length_b   1.000
_cell.length_c   1.000
_cell.angle_alpha   90.00
_cell.angle_beta   90.00
_cell.angle_gamma   90.00
#
_symmetry.space_group_name_H-M   'P 1'
#
loop_
_entity.id
_entity.type
_entity.pdbx_description
1 polymer ?
#
loop_
_entity_poly.entity_id
_entity_poly.type
_entity_poly.pdbx_seq_one_letter_code
_entity_poly.pdbx_strand_id
1 'polypeptide(L)'
;METSKTTKKTKKTIKVEEETHNLEYEDIHDIVEYLVRTKSSGYAFDCFTSEDIGQEIRIICYRALDKLDLERVKDGKLQNFFGRCVDNGLKNLKRDNYIRAASPYKKKFELLEEN
;
A
#
# COMPACT_ATOMS: atom_id res chain seq x y z
N MET A 1 50.19 -0.61 -18.38
CA MET A 1 49.62 0.75 -18.39
C MET A 1 48.15 0.62 -18.77
N GLU A 2 47.29 0.56 -17.76
CA GLU A 2 45.84 0.46 -17.92
C GLU A 2 45.26 1.83 -18.29
N THR A 3 44.38 1.89 -19.28
CA THR A 3 43.62 3.11 -19.60
C THR A 3 42.16 2.88 -19.24
N SER A 4 41.78 3.30 -18.02
CA SER A 4 40.40 3.27 -17.55
C SER A 4 39.59 4.35 -18.28
N LYS A 5 38.64 3.89 -19.12
CA LYS A 5 37.65 4.73 -19.78
C LYS A 5 36.61 5.20 -18.76
N THR A 6 36.58 6.48 -18.47
CA THR A 6 35.55 7.13 -17.64
C THR A 6 34.24 7.25 -18.44
N THR A 7 33.26 6.40 -18.16
CA THR A 7 31.91 6.54 -18.72
C THR A 7 31.12 7.59 -17.93
N LYS A 8 30.92 8.75 -18.55
CA LYS A 8 30.06 9.81 -18.02
C LYS A 8 28.60 9.32 -18.01
N LYS A 9 28.05 9.15 -16.81
CA LYS A 9 26.64 8.80 -16.58
C LYS A 9 25.78 10.04 -16.89
N THR A 10 25.18 10.10 -18.07
CA THR A 10 24.22 11.14 -18.44
C THR A 10 22.94 10.94 -17.63
N LYS A 11 22.63 11.90 -16.74
CA LYS A 11 21.31 11.96 -16.08
C LYS A 11 20.26 12.22 -17.15
N LYS A 12 19.53 11.19 -17.54
CA LYS A 12 18.33 11.32 -18.36
C LYS A 12 17.26 11.95 -17.47
N THR A 13 17.03 13.25 -17.62
CA THR A 13 15.85 13.92 -17.08
C THR A 13 14.64 13.34 -17.79
N ILE A 14 13.96 12.39 -17.15
CA ILE A 14 12.72 11.83 -17.63
C ILE A 14 11.64 12.86 -17.29
N LYS A 15 11.08 13.51 -18.32
CA LYS A 15 9.82 14.22 -18.17
C LYS A 15 8.77 13.15 -17.85
N VAL A 16 8.26 13.17 -16.63
CA VAL A 16 7.13 12.34 -16.22
C VAL A 16 5.91 13.03 -16.78
N GLU A 17 5.51 12.65 -18.00
CA GLU A 17 4.17 12.95 -18.49
C GLU A 17 3.25 12.04 -17.68
N GLU A 18 2.49 12.64 -16.74
CA GLU A 18 1.45 11.93 -15.98
C GLU A 18 0.34 11.53 -16.96
N GLU A 19 0.49 10.38 -17.61
CA GLU A 19 -0.62 9.71 -18.28
C GLU A 19 -1.55 9.16 -17.20
N THR A 20 -2.49 9.99 -16.77
CA THR A 20 -3.57 9.58 -15.88
C THR A 20 -4.49 8.62 -16.63
N HIS A 21 -4.62 7.38 -16.17
CA HIS A 21 -5.65 6.48 -16.68
C HIS A 21 -7.05 7.03 -16.35
N ASN A 22 -8.04 6.71 -17.18
CA ASN A 22 -9.44 7.10 -16.95
C ASN A 22 -10.22 6.12 -16.07
N LEU A 23 -9.55 5.19 -15.37
CA LEU A 23 -10.22 4.30 -14.42
C LEU A 23 -10.64 5.06 -13.17
N GLU A 24 -11.91 4.91 -12.82
CA GLU A 24 -12.48 5.38 -11.57
C GLU A 24 -12.54 4.27 -10.53
N TYR A 25 -12.88 4.63 -9.29
CA TYR A 25 -13.00 3.67 -8.20
C TYR A 25 -14.07 2.61 -8.47
N GLU A 26 -15.17 3.00 -9.11
CA GLU A 26 -16.26 2.09 -9.46
C GLU A 26 -15.79 0.97 -10.41
N ASP A 27 -14.83 1.24 -11.29
CA ASP A 27 -14.28 0.24 -12.22
C ASP A 27 -13.50 -0.88 -11.51
N ILE A 28 -13.01 -0.60 -10.30
CA ILE A 28 -12.23 -1.56 -9.50
C ILE A 28 -13.01 -2.08 -8.28
N HIS A 29 -14.26 -1.66 -8.09
CA HIS A 29 -15.05 -1.94 -6.89
C HIS A 29 -15.06 -3.42 -6.51
N ASP A 30 -15.34 -4.31 -7.48
CA ASP A 30 -15.39 -5.75 -7.27
C ASP A 30 -14.06 -6.35 -6.82
N ILE A 31 -12.95 -5.83 -7.36
CA ILE A 31 -11.59 -6.23 -6.97
C ILE A 31 -11.34 -5.79 -5.52
N VAL A 32 -11.73 -4.57 -5.17
CA VAL A 32 -11.54 -4.03 -3.82
C VAL A 32 -12.35 -4.82 -2.80
N GLU A 33 -13.64 -5.08 -3.04
CA GLU A 33 -14.48 -5.83 -2.11
C GLU A 33 -14.04 -7.30 -1.99
N TYR A 34 -13.51 -7.89 -3.07
CA TYR A 34 -12.84 -9.18 -2.98
C TYR A 34 -11.63 -9.14 -2.03
N LEU A 35 -10.79 -8.12 -2.13
CA LEU A 35 -9.63 -7.95 -1.25
C LEU A 35 -10.05 -7.69 0.20
N VAL A 36 -11.08 -6.86 0.43
CA VAL A 36 -11.67 -6.64 1.76
C VAL A 36 -12.11 -7.96 2.37
N ARG A 37 -12.92 -8.75 1.66
CA ARG A 37 -13.42 -10.04 2.16
C ARG A 37 -12.30 -11.04 2.48
N THR A 38 -11.24 -11.06 1.66
CA THR A 38 -10.19 -12.08 1.77
C THR A 38 -9.05 -11.71 2.70
N LYS A 39 -8.78 -10.42 2.92
CA LYS A 39 -7.60 -9.97 3.68
C LYS A 39 -7.94 -9.35 5.04
N SER A 40 -9.13 -8.80 5.23
CA SER A 40 -9.41 -7.96 6.42
C SER A 40 -9.22 -8.70 7.75
N SER A 41 -9.71 -9.93 7.85
CA SER A 41 -9.57 -10.74 9.07
C SER A 41 -8.11 -11.13 9.36
N GLY A 42 -7.33 -11.45 8.33
CA GLY A 42 -5.94 -11.87 8.49
C GLY A 42 -4.98 -10.75 8.88
N TYR A 43 -5.39 -9.50 8.68
CA TYR A 43 -4.61 -8.31 9.00
C TYR A 43 -5.15 -7.52 10.20
N ALA A 44 -6.21 -7.97 10.88
CA ALA A 44 -6.65 -7.37 12.14
C ALA A 44 -5.55 -7.52 13.22
N PHE A 45 -5.36 -6.48 14.05
CA PHE A 45 -4.38 -6.47 15.15
C PHE A 45 -4.72 -5.40 16.19
N ASP A 46 -4.35 -5.64 17.45
CA ASP A 46 -4.58 -4.72 18.58
C ASP A 46 -6.01 -4.15 18.58
N CYS A 47 -6.16 -2.83 18.40
CA CYS A 47 -7.45 -2.13 18.32
C CYS A 47 -8.04 -2.03 16.90
N PHE A 48 -7.33 -2.52 15.86
CA PHE A 48 -7.80 -2.52 14.49
C PHE A 48 -8.62 -3.78 14.20
N THR A 49 -9.95 -3.60 14.14
CA THR A 49 -10.90 -4.65 13.80
C THR A 49 -10.83 -5.01 12.32
N SER A 50 -11.48 -6.11 11.91
CA SER A 50 -11.62 -6.44 10.49
C SER A 50 -12.35 -5.35 9.70
N GLU A 51 -13.25 -4.59 10.33
CA GLU A 51 -13.96 -3.50 9.68
C GLU A 51 -13.02 -2.32 9.40
N ASP A 52 -12.18 -1.95 10.37
CA ASP A 52 -11.15 -0.91 10.23
C ASP A 52 -10.16 -1.26 9.12
N ILE A 53 -9.67 -2.52 9.12
CA ILE A 53 -8.79 -3.01 8.05
C ILE A 53 -9.49 -2.96 6.69
N GLY A 54 -10.78 -3.27 6.64
CA GLY A 54 -11.57 -3.15 5.42
C GLY A 54 -11.62 -1.71 4.88
N GLN A 55 -11.76 -0.71 5.75
CA GLN A 55 -11.68 0.71 5.35
C GLN A 55 -10.29 1.07 4.83
N GLU A 56 -9.23 0.62 5.52
CA GLU A 56 -7.84 0.86 5.07
C GLU A 56 -7.55 0.24 3.71
N ILE A 57 -8.07 -0.97 3.43
CA ILE A 57 -7.96 -1.61 2.10
C ILE A 57 -8.58 -0.70 1.02
N ARG A 58 -9.77 -0.16 1.26
CA ARG A 58 -10.46 0.74 0.30
C ARG A 58 -9.65 2.00 0.05
N ILE A 59 -9.12 2.62 1.11
CA ILE A 59 -8.29 3.83 1.02
C ILE A 59 -6.98 3.54 0.26
N ILE A 60 -6.34 2.42 0.54
CA ILE A 60 -5.10 2.00 -0.15
C ILE A 60 -5.38 1.81 -1.65
N CYS A 61 -6.45 1.12 -2.02
CA CYS A 61 -6.80 0.91 -3.42
C CYS A 61 -7.15 2.24 -4.11
N TYR A 62 -7.90 3.12 -3.46
CA TYR A 62 -8.21 4.45 -3.99
C TYR A 62 -6.93 5.25 -4.28
N ARG A 63 -5.97 5.31 -3.34
CA ARG A 63 -4.68 5.97 -3.54
C ARG A 63 -3.74 5.25 -4.52
N ALA A 64 -3.97 3.97 -4.76
CA ALA A 64 -3.18 3.17 -5.69
C ALA A 64 -3.65 3.39 -7.14
N LEU A 65 -4.90 3.83 -7.35
CA LEU A 65 -5.37 4.29 -8.66
C LEU A 65 -4.43 5.36 -9.18
N ASP A 66 -4.18 6.47 -8.48
CA ASP A 66 -3.29 7.56 -8.92
C ASP A 66 -1.87 7.12 -9.40
N LYS A 67 -1.43 5.90 -9.06
CA LYS A 67 -0.11 5.34 -9.38
C LYS A 67 -0.17 4.20 -10.39
N LEU A 68 -1.35 3.84 -10.85
CA LEU A 68 -1.57 2.74 -11.77
C LEU A 68 -1.03 3.16 -13.15
N ASP A 69 -0.19 2.30 -13.71
CA ASP A 69 0.36 2.45 -15.05
C ASP A 69 -0.22 1.30 -15.88
N LEU A 70 -1.24 1.59 -16.69
CA LEU A 70 -1.96 0.58 -17.47
C LEU A 70 -1.08 -0.08 -18.54
N GLU A 71 -0.11 0.64 -19.09
CA GLU A 71 0.86 0.07 -20.05
C GLU A 71 1.72 -1.02 -19.39
N ARG A 72 2.05 -0.83 -18.10
CA ARG A 72 2.77 -1.85 -17.30
C ARG A 72 1.85 -2.94 -16.79
N VAL A 73 0.63 -2.61 -16.40
CA VAL A 73 -0.36 -3.54 -15.87
C VAL A 73 -1.19 -4.07 -17.03
N LYS A 74 -0.61 -5.02 -17.78
CA LYS A 74 -1.30 -5.76 -18.83
C LYS A 74 -2.62 -6.37 -18.33
N ASP A 75 -3.58 -6.50 -19.24
CA ASP A 75 -4.91 -7.08 -19.00
C ASP A 75 -4.88 -8.31 -18.08
N GLY A 76 -5.78 -8.30 -17.09
CA GLY A 76 -5.92 -9.37 -16.11
C GLY A 76 -4.98 -9.31 -14.89
N LYS A 77 -4.13 -8.28 -14.77
CA LYS A 77 -3.21 -8.13 -13.61
C LYS A 77 -3.59 -7.02 -12.62
N LEU A 78 -4.72 -6.35 -12.80
CA LEU A 78 -5.21 -5.32 -11.88
C LEU A 78 -5.35 -5.83 -10.44
N GLN A 79 -5.99 -6.99 -10.25
CA GLN A 79 -6.12 -7.60 -8.92
C GLN A 79 -4.76 -7.89 -8.27
N ASN A 80 -3.76 -8.30 -9.04
CA ASN A 80 -2.40 -8.54 -8.52
C ASN A 80 -1.70 -7.23 -8.14
N PHE A 81 -1.89 -6.16 -8.92
CA PHE A 81 -1.39 -4.83 -8.61
C PHE A 81 -1.98 -4.33 -7.29
N PHE A 82 -3.30 -4.26 -7.18
CA PHE A 82 -3.99 -3.82 -5.96
C PHE A 82 -3.68 -4.72 -4.77
N GLY A 83 -3.66 -6.04 -4.97
CA GLY A 83 -3.30 -7.01 -3.93
C GLY A 83 -1.92 -6.74 -3.33
N ARG A 84 -0.92 -6.39 -4.16
CA ARG A 84 0.43 -6.02 -3.68
C ARG A 84 0.44 -4.69 -2.94
N CYS A 85 -0.28 -3.69 -3.44
CA CYS A 85 -0.42 -2.39 -2.77
C CYS A 85 -1.04 -2.56 -1.38
N VAL A 86 -2.12 -3.34 -1.28
CA VAL A 86 -2.79 -3.68 -0.03
C VAL A 86 -1.86 -4.42 0.92
N ASP A 87 -1.19 -5.48 0.47
CA ASP A 87 -0.29 -6.26 1.34
C ASP A 87 0.84 -5.39 1.92
N ASN A 88 1.40 -4.49 1.11
CA ASN A 88 2.43 -3.58 1.59
C ASN A 88 1.86 -2.52 2.54
N GLY A 89 0.70 -1.95 2.21
CA GLY A 89 0.03 -0.94 3.04
C GLY A 89 -0.34 -1.48 4.41
N LEU A 90 -0.97 -2.66 4.48
CA LEU A 90 -1.37 -3.28 5.74
C LEU A 90 -0.17 -3.76 6.58
N LYS A 91 0.91 -4.24 5.94
CA LYS A 91 2.17 -4.53 6.66
C LYS A 91 2.78 -3.29 7.27
N ASN A 92 2.76 -2.15 6.57
CA ASN A 92 3.23 -0.88 7.11
C ASN A 92 2.33 -0.40 8.25
N LEU A 93 1.01 -0.44 8.07
CA LEU A 93 0.04 -0.10 9.11
C LEU A 93 0.31 -0.89 10.40
N LYS A 94 0.46 -2.22 10.28
CA LYS A 94 0.81 -3.08 11.40
C LYS A 94 2.19 -2.73 11.96
N ARG A 95 3.22 -2.56 11.14
CA ARG A 95 4.56 -2.23 11.64
C ARG A 95 4.58 -0.91 12.43
N ASP A 96 3.83 0.07 11.98
CA ASP A 96 3.87 1.43 12.52
C ASP A 96 2.96 1.58 13.76
N ASN A 97 1.88 0.79 13.86
CA ASN A 97 0.91 0.86 14.97
C ASN A 97 0.94 -0.34 15.93
N TYR A 98 1.60 -1.44 15.59
CA TYR A 98 1.67 -2.61 16.47
C TYR A 98 2.55 -2.34 17.68
N ILE A 99 1.92 -2.25 18.84
CA ILE A 99 2.62 -2.05 20.09
C ILE A 99 3.17 -3.41 20.53
N ARG A 100 4.47 -3.64 20.28
CA ARG A 100 5.14 -4.83 20.82
C ARG A 100 4.98 -4.85 22.34
N ALA A 101 4.59 -5.99 22.90
CA ALA A 101 4.44 -6.17 24.35
C ALA A 101 5.70 -5.82 25.17
N ALA A 102 6.89 -5.82 24.54
CA ALA A 102 8.16 -5.39 25.13
C ALA A 102 8.51 -3.90 24.90
N SER A 103 7.59 -3.11 24.32
CA SER A 103 7.80 -1.69 24.05
C SER A 103 7.69 -0.89 25.36
N PRO A 104 8.67 -0.04 25.71
CA PRO A 104 8.63 0.80 26.91
C PRO A 104 7.47 1.81 26.90
N TYR A 105 6.77 1.97 25.76
CA TYR A 105 5.63 2.86 25.60
C TYR A 105 4.26 2.20 25.91
N LYS A 106 4.20 0.92 26.27
CA LYS A 106 2.95 0.22 26.59
C LYS A 106 2.10 0.95 27.64
N LYS A 107 2.76 1.44 28.70
CA LYS A 107 2.12 2.24 29.76
C LYS A 107 1.44 3.52 29.28
N LYS A 108 1.90 4.13 28.18
CA LYS A 108 1.33 5.39 27.66
C LYS A 108 -0.04 5.18 27.01
N PHE A 109 -0.26 4.02 26.41
CA PHE A 109 -1.53 3.67 25.77
C PHE A 109 -2.55 3.14 26.78
N GLU A 110 -2.11 2.37 27.80
CA GLU A 110 -2.99 1.94 28.90
C GLU A 110 -3.60 3.14 29.66
N LEU A 111 -2.86 4.25 29.83
CA LEU A 111 -3.35 5.49 30.46
C LEU A 111 -4.39 6.27 29.64
N LEU A 112 -4.51 6.02 28.34
CA LEU A 112 -5.51 6.66 27.48
C LEU A 112 -6.84 5.91 27.47
N GLU A 113 -6.87 4.63 27.84
CA GLU A 113 -8.10 3.84 27.95
C GLU A 113 -8.82 4.02 29.30
N GLU A 114 -8.16 4.61 30.30
CA GLU A 114 -8.70 4.83 31.65
C GLU A 114 -9.35 6.22 31.86
N ASN A 115 -9.43 7.09 30.83
CA ASN A 115 -10.07 8.42 30.91
C ASN A 115 -11.19 8.58 29.89
#